data_AF-A0A920RYH9-F1
#
_entry.id   AF-A0A920RYH9-F1
#
_cell.length_a   1.000
_cell.length_b   1.000
_cell.length_c   1.000
_cell.angle_alpha   90.00
_cell.angle_beta   90.00
_cell.angle_gamma   90.00
#
_symmetry.space_group_name_H-M   'P 1'
#
loop_
_entity.id
_entity.type
_entity.pdbx_description
1 polymer ?
#
loop_
_entity_poly.entity_id
_entity_poly.type
_entity_poly.pdbx_seq_one_letter_code
_entity_poly.pdbx_strand_id
1 'polypeptide(L)'
;MATNLFRFTKVLVKTGIPISGLYLLEPLRKTTIADALGLDDVESMALSPYFLEPITTAPILVTLGGAETPEFHWQTDQFVEKWKLNDRPLNIMPSQM
;
A
#
# COMPACT_ATOMS: atom_id res chain seq x y z
N MET A 1 42.44 10.02 -16.17
CA MET A 1 41.24 9.68 -16.96
C MET A 1 41.01 8.18 -16.83
N ALA A 2 40.09 7.77 -15.97
CA ALA A 2 39.50 6.44 -15.97
C ALA A 2 37.99 6.65 -15.90
N THR A 3 37.32 6.23 -16.96
CA THR A 3 35.95 6.55 -17.31
C THR A 3 34.99 5.92 -16.30
N ASN A 4 34.09 6.74 -15.74
CA ASN A 4 32.94 6.29 -14.94
C ASN A 4 32.08 5.34 -15.79
N LEU A 5 32.37 4.04 -15.75
CA LEU A 5 31.58 3.03 -16.42
C LEU A 5 30.61 2.44 -15.38
N PHE A 6 29.31 2.69 -15.60
CA PHE A 6 28.17 2.11 -14.89
C PHE A 6 27.90 2.56 -13.45
N ARG A 7 27.64 3.86 -13.27
CA ARG A 7 26.81 4.32 -12.15
C ARG A 7 25.33 4.10 -12.54
N PHE A 8 24.82 2.87 -12.40
CA PHE A 8 23.38 2.62 -12.41
C PHE A 8 22.80 3.22 -11.12
N THR A 9 22.57 4.53 -11.10
CA THR A 9 21.88 5.18 -9.98
C THR A 9 20.43 4.73 -9.99
N LYS A 10 20.12 3.84 -9.04
CA LYS A 10 18.95 3.81 -8.16
C LYS A 10 17.57 4.03 -8.81
N VAL A 11 16.70 3.04 -8.57
CA VAL A 11 15.23 2.99 -8.76
C VAL A 11 14.76 2.26 -10.04
N LEU A 12 14.70 0.93 -9.91
CA LEU A 12 14.19 -0.05 -10.89
C LEU A 12 12.65 0.00 -10.99
N VAL A 13 11.97 0.20 -9.86
CA VAL A 13 10.50 0.33 -9.78
C VAL A 13 10.10 1.78 -10.03
N LYS A 14 9.37 2.04 -11.11
CA LYS A 14 9.00 3.41 -11.50
C LYS A 14 7.78 3.95 -10.79
N THR A 15 6.84 3.10 -10.40
CA THR A 15 5.63 3.47 -9.66
C THR A 15 4.95 2.22 -9.10
N GLY A 16 4.08 2.39 -8.10
CA GLY A 16 3.13 1.37 -7.65
C GLY A 16 1.69 1.84 -7.83
N ILE A 17 0.79 0.94 -8.21
CA ILE A 17 -0.64 1.23 -8.37
C ILE A 17 -1.44 0.15 -7.65
N PRO A 18 -1.61 0.22 -6.31
CA PRO A 18 -2.52 -0.70 -5.63
C PRO A 18 -3.97 -0.37 -6.05
N ILE A 19 -4.69 -1.42 -6.45
CA ILE A 19 -6.07 -1.34 -6.94
C ILE A 19 -6.94 -2.12 -5.97
N SER A 20 -7.92 -1.46 -5.35
CA SER A 20 -8.81 -2.05 -4.33
C SER A 20 -8.02 -2.84 -3.27
N GLY A 21 -7.00 -2.19 -2.70
CA GLY A 21 -6.06 -2.86 -1.79
C GLY A 21 -6.65 -3.16 -0.41
N LEU A 22 -6.14 -4.22 0.21
CA LEU A 22 -6.28 -4.46 1.64
C LEU A 22 -5.06 -3.88 2.35
N TYR A 23 -5.29 -2.89 3.21
CA TYR A 23 -4.23 -2.16 3.90
C TYR A 23 -4.16 -2.48 5.40
N LEU A 24 -5.28 -2.95 5.96
CA LEU A 24 -5.43 -3.39 7.34
C LEU A 24 -6.00 -4.80 7.35
N LEU A 25 -5.25 -5.75 7.91
CA LEU A 25 -5.64 -7.16 7.96
C LEU A 25 -6.31 -7.55 9.29
N GLU A 26 -6.25 -6.71 10.33
CA GLU A 26 -6.94 -6.98 11.62
C GLU A 26 -8.43 -7.31 11.43
N PRO A 27 -9.21 -6.60 10.59
CA PRO A 27 -10.63 -6.92 10.41
C PRO A 27 -10.86 -8.34 9.87
N LEU A 28 -9.94 -8.87 9.06
CA LEU A 28 -10.05 -10.20 8.47
C LEU A 28 -9.89 -11.32 9.49
N ARG A 29 -9.25 -11.06 10.63
CA ARG A 29 -9.06 -12.04 11.71
C ARG A 29 -10.37 -12.63 12.24
N LYS A 30 -11.48 -11.92 12.04
CA LYS A 30 -12.82 -12.31 12.50
C LYS A 30 -13.61 -13.06 11.42
N THR A 31 -12.95 -13.51 10.36
CA THR A 31 -13.56 -14.18 9.21
C THR A 31 -12.87 -15.51 8.93
N THR A 32 -13.49 -16.37 8.11
CA THR A 32 -12.90 -17.65 7.68
C THR A 32 -11.60 -17.50 6.87
N ILE A 33 -11.29 -16.28 6.38
CA ILE A 33 -10.03 -15.98 5.70
C ILE A 33 -8.85 -16.07 6.68
N ALA A 34 -9.06 -15.69 7.94
CA ALA A 34 -8.01 -15.72 8.95
C ALA A 34 -7.45 -17.12 9.15
N ASP A 35 -8.33 -18.11 9.28
CA ASP A 35 -7.97 -19.51 9.48
C ASP A 35 -7.21 -20.06 8.27
N ALA A 36 -7.66 -19.71 7.06
CA ALA A 36 -7.03 -20.14 5.82
C ALA A 36 -5.62 -19.55 5.64
N LEU A 37 -5.38 -18.35 6.16
CA LEU A 37 -4.11 -17.62 6.02
C LEU A 37 -3.22 -17.69 7.28
N GLY A 38 -3.72 -18.25 8.39
CA GLY A 38 -3.02 -18.24 9.67
C GLY A 38 -2.81 -16.83 10.25
N LEU A 39 -3.74 -15.91 10.00
CA LEU A 39 -3.61 -14.52 10.45
C LEU A 39 -3.86 -14.39 11.95
N ASP A 40 -2.78 -14.42 12.73
CA ASP A 40 -2.78 -14.06 14.15
C ASP A 40 -2.52 -12.55 14.37
N ASP A 41 -2.37 -12.13 15.62
CA ASP A 41 -2.20 -10.71 15.98
C ASP A 41 -0.88 -10.16 15.43
N VAL A 42 0.16 -10.99 15.43
CA VAL A 42 1.50 -10.62 14.98
C VAL A 42 1.52 -10.55 13.46
N GLU A 43 1.01 -11.57 12.78
CA GLU A 43 0.97 -11.64 11.32
C GLU A 43 0.09 -10.54 10.72
N SER A 44 -1.11 -10.33 11.27
CA SER A 44 -2.02 -9.29 10.77
C SER A 44 -1.40 -7.90 10.87
N MET A 45 -0.64 -7.60 11.93
CA MET A 45 0.06 -6.33 12.05
C MET A 45 1.30 -6.25 11.16
N ALA A 46 2.12 -7.30 11.11
CA ALA A 46 3.34 -7.33 10.30
C ALA A 46 3.07 -7.23 8.80
N LEU A 47 1.96 -7.82 8.33
CA LEU A 47 1.61 -7.88 6.92
C LEU A 47 0.67 -6.77 6.45
N SER A 48 0.13 -5.96 7.36
CA SER A 48 -0.73 -4.83 7.00
C SER A 48 0.08 -3.67 6.40
N PRO A 49 -0.10 -3.31 5.11
CA PRO A 49 0.60 -2.19 4.49
C PRO A 49 0.45 -0.86 5.25
N TYR A 50 -0.65 -0.69 5.98
CA TYR A 50 -0.86 0.47 6.85
C TYR A 50 0.27 0.68 7.87
N PHE A 51 0.93 -0.37 8.36
CA PHE A 51 2.04 -0.25 9.33
C PHE A 51 3.43 -0.26 8.68
N LEU A 52 3.52 -0.44 7.37
CA LEU A 52 4.80 -0.48 6.67
C LEU A 52 5.30 0.92 6.31
N GLU A 53 6.62 1.04 6.22
CA GLU A 53 7.30 2.24 5.75
C GLU A 53 7.75 2.07 4.28
N PRO A 54 7.79 3.15 3.49
CA PRO A 54 8.22 3.08 2.10
C PRO A 54 9.71 2.77 1.99
N ILE A 55 10.08 1.78 1.19
CA ILE A 55 11.49 1.45 0.93
C ILE A 55 12.06 2.13 -0.34
N THR A 56 11.23 2.94 -1.02
CA THR A 56 11.55 3.64 -2.26
C THR A 56 10.80 4.97 -2.32
N THR A 57 11.34 5.93 -3.07
CA THR A 57 10.71 7.22 -3.37
C THR A 57 9.83 7.17 -4.63
N ALA A 58 9.64 5.99 -5.21
CA ALA A 58 8.78 5.82 -6.39
C ALA A 58 7.35 6.32 -6.09
N PRO A 59 6.72 7.08 -7.01
CA PRO A 59 5.35 7.52 -6.87
C PRO A 59 4.37 6.36 -6.72
N ILE A 60 3.28 6.60 -6.00
CA ILE A 60 2.20 5.65 -5.84
C ILE A 60 0.85 6.29 -6.19
N LEU A 61 0.07 5.60 -7.00
CA LEU A 61 -1.32 5.96 -7.33
C LEU A 61 -2.25 4.93 -6.70
N VAL A 62 -2.93 5.32 -5.62
CA VAL A 62 -3.92 4.46 -4.97
C VAL A 62 -5.25 4.58 -5.69
N THR A 63 -5.87 3.44 -6.02
CA THR A 63 -7.14 3.41 -6.75
C THR A 63 -8.12 2.44 -6.11
N LEU A 64 -9.41 2.78 -6.19
CA LEU A 64 -10.50 2.02 -5.59
C LEU A 64 -11.74 2.11 -6.50
N GLY A 65 -12.44 0.99 -6.68
CA GLY A 65 -13.71 0.97 -7.40
C GLY A 65 -14.83 1.66 -6.60
N GLY A 66 -15.69 2.45 -7.25
CA GLY A 66 -16.78 3.16 -6.58
C GLY A 66 -17.87 2.25 -5.99
N ALA A 67 -17.94 0.99 -6.44
CA ALA A 67 -18.89 -0.02 -5.97
C ALA A 67 -18.31 -0.95 -4.89
N GLU A 68 -17.12 -0.64 -4.36
CA GLU A 68 -16.47 -1.43 -3.32
C GLU A 68 -17.16 -1.24 -1.96
N THR A 69 -16.89 -2.14 -1.01
CA THR A 69 -17.55 -2.08 0.30
C THR A 69 -17.07 -0.87 1.13
N PRO A 70 -17.87 -0.41 2.11
CA PRO A 70 -17.46 0.67 3.01
C PRO A 70 -16.11 0.43 3.69
N GLU A 71 -15.76 -0.82 4.00
CA GLU A 71 -14.48 -1.19 4.61
C GLU A 71 -13.31 -0.98 3.65
N PHE A 72 -13.47 -1.21 2.34
CA PHE A 72 -12.45 -0.87 1.35
C PHE A 72 -12.25 0.64 1.22
N HIS A 73 -13.34 1.42 1.24
CA HIS A 73 -13.25 2.89 1.26
C HIS A 73 -12.53 3.38 2.51
N TRP A 74 -12.99 2.97 3.69
CA TRP A 74 -12.40 3.40 4.95
C TRP A 74 -10.92 3.06 5.06
N GLN A 75 -10.52 1.82 4.80
CA GLN A 75 -9.11 1.43 4.93
C GLN A 75 -8.22 2.10 3.88
N THR A 76 -8.74 2.39 2.69
CA THR A 76 -8.02 3.15 1.65
C THR A 76 -7.74 4.57 2.13
N ASP A 77 -8.75 5.24 2.69
CA ASP A 77 -8.59 6.60 3.24
C ASP A 77 -7.55 6.61 4.37
N GLN A 78 -7.65 5.67 5.32
CA GLN A 78 -6.70 5.55 6.42
C GLN A 78 -5.28 5.30 5.93
N PHE A 79 -5.11 4.38 4.98
CA PHE A 79 -3.81 4.11 4.37
C PHE A 79 -3.21 5.34 3.73
N VAL A 80 -3.98 6.05 2.90
CA VAL A 80 -3.53 7.25 2.22
C VAL A 80 -3.16 8.34 3.22
N GLU A 81 -4.01 8.63 4.21
CA GLU A 81 -3.73 9.66 5.23
C GLU A 81 -2.40 9.39 5.94
N LYS A 82 -2.17 8.15 6.37
CA LYS A 82 -0.92 7.76 7.00
C LYS A 82 0.27 7.83 6.03
N TRP A 83 0.09 7.36 4.80
CA TRP A 83 1.17 7.27 3.82
C TRP A 83 1.55 8.60 3.18
N LYS A 84 0.70 9.64 3.27
CA LYS A 84 1.00 11.04 2.89
C LYS A 84 2.09 11.69 3.75
N LEU A 85 2.34 11.17 4.95
CA LEU A 85 3.38 11.69 5.86
C LEU A 85 4.81 11.35 5.39
N ASN A 86 4.95 10.58 4.31
CA ASN A 86 6.23 10.17 3.75
C ASN A 86 6.65 11.06 2.57
N ASP A 87 7.95 11.22 2.36
CA ASP A 87 8.58 12.03 1.28
C ASP A 87 8.46 11.40 -0.13
N ARG A 88 7.23 11.10 -0.57
CA ARG A 88 6.97 10.60 -1.92
C ARG A 88 5.70 11.19 -2.53
N PRO A 89 5.62 11.27 -3.86
CA PRO A 89 4.37 11.61 -4.53
C PRO A 89 3.33 10.49 -4.33
N LEU A 90 2.20 10.84 -3.71
CA LEU A 90 1.04 9.96 -3.53
C LEU A 90 -0.19 10.64 -4.12
N ASN A 91 -0.79 10.00 -5.12
CA ASN A 91 -2.05 10.42 -5.70
C ASN A 91 -3.14 9.37 -5.40
N ILE A 92 -4.38 9.82 -5.31
CA ILE A 92 -5.56 8.95 -5.24
C ILE A 92 -6.37 9.19 -6.49
N MET A 93 -6.84 8.13 -7.13
CA MET A 93 -7.86 8.28 -8.16
C MET A 93 -9.21 8.49 -7.45
N PRO A 94 -9.92 9.61 -7.69
CA PRO A 94 -11.21 9.83 -7.06
C PRO A 94 -12.17 8.70 -7.43
N SER A 95 -12.82 8.12 -6.42
CA SER A 95 -13.89 7.15 -6.68
C SER A 95 -15.00 7.88 -7.44
N GLN A 96 -15.30 7.41 -8.64
CA GLN A 96 -16.53 7.82 -9.34
C GLN A 96 -17.68 7.39 -8.43
N MET A 97 -18.37 8.38 -7.86
CA MET A 97 -19.54 8.21 -6.99
C MET A 97 -20.75 7.79 -7.82
#